data_AF-A0A5B2UYM4-F1
#
_entry.id   AF-A0A5B2UYM4-F1
#
_cell.length_a   1.000
_cell.length_b   1.000
_cell.length_c   1.000
_cell.angle_alpha   90.00
_cell.angle_beta   90.00
_cell.angle_gamma   90.00
#
_symmetry.space_group_name_H-M   'P 1'
#
loop_
_entity.id
_entity.type
_entity.pdbx_description
1 polymer ?
#
loop_
_entity_poly.entity_id
_entity_poly.type
_entity_poly.pdbx_seq_one_letter_code
_entity_poly.pdbx_strand_id
1 'polypeptide(L)'
;MSKPKKEHNYGYLNFFDIERSGLYRVQRKSSGKELISKNYGLETSTVFRALTKWVNSRGFKDTAPWPTKGESGTDSVMCYCREIKEFPNGEFMVVLWKHDPTDTRGFRGLEIGSDGKPTGNYITNTASTTGENYVWGHPCYYWILPDKDLVVSLKFDDSKCDSELMQKWVNYCVRYRLKFPGYNSRQPGDSETRIAFSLPQSPETYNLLYKFSACIKIFKTSEEYLERICEKTKYMLLRNEVVVSDAAKEVEMEVVVSGKDGLDKANIEIFNYFQTFMAKFFPKAKETDDNIRKVEIRLEATPSLEQIKELITYSSGFSDDGWADVIFIDENESGTSIKSHRIVERVVLPPAIDAYSCDQLYKALSATRDVFLPIVSGAKKTDEPAESVARVTS
;
A
#
# COMPACT_ATOMS: atom_id res chain seq x y z
N MET A 1 6.02 -11.78 -34.75
CA MET A 1 4.56 -11.75 -34.57
C MET A 1 4.23 -10.62 -33.61
N SER A 2 3.40 -9.66 -34.02
CA SER A 2 2.96 -8.55 -33.16
C SER A 2 1.98 -9.08 -32.12
N LYS A 3 2.27 -8.92 -30.82
CA LYS A 3 1.26 -9.15 -29.78
C LYS A 3 0.02 -8.29 -30.10
N PRO A 4 -1.20 -8.81 -29.95
CA PRO A 4 -2.40 -7.99 -30.11
C PRO A 4 -2.33 -6.83 -29.09
N LYS A 5 -2.48 -5.59 -29.56
CA LYS A 5 -2.62 -4.43 -28.67
C LYS A 5 -3.87 -4.68 -27.82
N LYS A 6 -3.72 -4.78 -26.49
CA LYS A 6 -4.86 -4.84 -25.58
C LYS A 6 -5.74 -3.62 -25.85
N GLU A 7 -6.98 -3.81 -26.26
CA GLU A 7 -7.93 -2.70 -26.51
C GLU A 7 -8.36 -2.00 -25.22
N HIS A 8 -8.27 -2.72 -24.10
CA HIS A 8 -8.69 -2.27 -22.78
C HIS A 8 -7.66 -2.70 -21.73
N ASN A 9 -7.48 -1.87 -20.70
CA ASN A 9 -6.66 -2.15 -19.55
C ASN A 9 -7.56 -2.23 -18.31
N TYR A 10 -7.50 -3.36 -17.61
CA TYR A 10 -8.31 -3.63 -16.44
C TYR A 10 -7.56 -3.18 -15.18
N GLY A 11 -8.19 -2.34 -14.39
CA GLY A 11 -7.69 -1.85 -13.11
C GLY A 11 -8.43 -2.50 -11.95
N TYR A 12 -7.70 -2.97 -10.94
CA TYR A 12 -8.25 -3.52 -9.71
C TYR A 12 -8.24 -2.47 -8.60
N LEU A 13 -9.37 -2.32 -7.91
CA LEU A 13 -9.50 -1.41 -6.78
C LEU A 13 -9.22 -2.14 -5.46
N ASN A 14 -8.28 -1.63 -4.67
CA ASN A 14 -8.12 -2.02 -3.27
C ASN A 14 -8.44 -0.82 -2.39
N PHE A 15 -9.24 -1.05 -1.35
CA PHE A 15 -9.68 0.01 -0.45
C PHE A 15 -8.93 -0.08 0.87
N PHE A 16 -8.64 1.07 1.46
CA PHE A 16 -7.91 1.21 2.70
C PHE A 16 -8.60 2.24 3.58
N ASP A 17 -8.91 1.88 4.82
CA ASP A 17 -9.42 2.83 5.81
C ASP A 17 -8.25 3.67 6.32
N ILE A 18 -8.42 5.00 6.32
CA ILE A 18 -7.49 5.95 6.93
C ILE A 18 -7.68 5.86 8.45
N GLU A 19 -6.83 5.10 9.11
CA GLU A 19 -6.86 4.97 10.56
C GLU A 19 -6.41 6.26 11.25
N ARG A 20 -5.45 6.98 10.64
CA ARG A 20 -4.86 8.18 11.22
C ARG A 20 -4.49 9.17 10.13
N SER A 21 -4.81 10.44 10.36
CA SER A 21 -4.42 11.54 9.49
C SER A 21 -4.51 12.86 10.28
N GLY A 22 -3.37 13.28 10.82
CA GLY A 22 -3.31 14.51 11.59
C GLY A 22 -2.19 14.54 12.63
N LEU A 23 -2.33 15.47 13.57
CA LEU A 23 -1.35 15.75 14.61
C LEU A 23 -1.70 15.05 15.91
N TYR A 24 -0.77 14.26 16.43
CA TYR A 24 -0.98 13.46 17.63
C TYR A 24 0.17 13.61 18.63
N ARG A 25 -0.16 13.60 19.92
CA ARG A 25 0.82 13.30 20.98
C ARG A 25 1.04 11.79 20.96
N VAL A 26 2.30 11.38 20.89
CA VAL A 26 2.69 9.97 20.88
C VAL A 26 3.53 9.70 22.12
N GLN A 27 3.08 8.78 22.97
CA GLN A 27 3.84 8.26 24.09
C GLN A 27 4.14 6.79 23.85
N ARG A 28 5.43 6.43 23.80
CA ARG A 28 5.85 5.03 23.73
C ARG A 28 5.95 4.47 25.14
N LYS A 29 5.19 3.42 25.45
CA LYS A 29 5.39 2.64 26.67
C LYS A 29 6.61 1.73 26.53
N SER A 30 7.17 1.32 27.65
CA SER A 30 8.23 0.30 27.72
C SER A 30 7.83 -1.03 27.08
N SER A 31 6.52 -1.32 26.97
CA SER A 31 5.96 -2.48 26.29
C SER A 31 5.90 -2.37 24.75
N GLY A 32 6.42 -1.29 24.15
CA GLY A 32 6.31 -1.03 22.71
C GLY A 32 4.96 -0.48 22.25
N LYS A 33 3.92 -0.51 23.09
CA LYS A 33 2.58 0.03 22.77
C LYS A 33 2.63 1.57 22.72
N GLU A 34 2.18 2.13 21.60
CA GLU A 34 2.05 3.57 21.43
C GLU A 34 0.70 4.06 21.93
N LEU A 35 0.70 4.95 22.92
CA LEU A 35 -0.46 5.76 23.30
C LEU A 35 -0.51 6.98 22.40
N ILE A 36 -1.63 7.14 21.71
CA ILE A 36 -1.88 8.19 20.74
C ILE A 36 -3.06 9.02 21.24
N SER A 37 -2.91 10.34 21.26
CA SER A 37 -3.97 11.26 21.68
C SER A 37 -5.07 11.43 20.62
N LYS A 38 -6.06 12.28 20.91
CA LYS A 38 -6.91 12.87 19.86
C LYS A 38 -6.08 13.63 18.80
N ASN A 39 -6.69 13.86 17.65
CA ASN A 39 -6.16 14.70 16.58
C ASN A 39 -6.17 16.19 16.99
N TYR A 40 -5.07 16.90 16.71
CA TYR A 40 -4.90 18.34 16.98
C TYR A 40 -4.86 19.20 15.69
N GLY A 41 -5.16 18.63 14.53
CA GLY A 41 -5.27 19.33 13.24
C GLY A 41 -4.45 18.67 12.13
N LEU A 42 -4.32 19.38 11.00
CA LEU A 42 -3.75 18.86 9.75
C LEU A 42 -4.43 17.58 9.25
N GLU A 43 -5.76 17.63 9.20
CA GLU A 43 -6.58 16.56 8.65
C GLU A 43 -6.26 16.29 7.17
N THR A 44 -6.71 15.14 6.66
CA THR A 44 -6.42 14.64 5.31
C THR A 44 -6.60 15.71 4.23
N SER A 45 -7.75 16.39 4.19
CA SER A 45 -8.03 17.41 3.17
C SER A 45 -7.03 18.58 3.21
N THR A 46 -6.65 19.03 4.41
CA THR A 46 -5.68 20.12 4.61
C THR A 46 -4.30 19.72 4.11
N VAL A 47 -3.86 18.51 4.44
CA VAL A 47 -2.56 17.98 4.03
C VAL A 47 -2.49 17.77 2.52
N PHE A 48 -3.50 17.12 1.93
CA PHE A 48 -3.50 16.85 0.49
C PHE A 48 -3.58 18.13 -0.35
N ARG A 49 -4.30 19.18 0.10
CA ARG A 49 -4.22 20.52 -0.51
C ARG A 49 -2.82 21.11 -0.47
N ALA A 50 -2.13 20.98 0.67
CA ALA A 50 -0.76 21.47 0.81
C ALA A 50 0.22 20.68 -0.08
N LEU A 51 0.04 19.36 -0.19
CA LEU A 51 0.77 18.51 -1.13
C LEU A 51 0.53 18.94 -2.57
N THR A 52 -0.72 19.20 -2.98
CA THR A 52 -1.04 19.68 -4.33
C THR A 52 -0.27 20.95 -4.67
N LYS A 53 -0.31 21.95 -3.77
CA LYS A 53 0.44 23.21 -3.97
C LYS A 53 1.94 22.97 -4.06
N TRP A 54 2.48 22.09 -3.20
CA TRP A 54 3.90 21.81 -3.11
C TRP A 54 4.44 21.05 -4.32
N VAL A 55 3.71 20.06 -4.84
CA VAL A 55 4.08 19.29 -6.04
C VAL A 55 4.00 20.18 -7.28
N ASN A 56 2.95 21.00 -7.41
CA ASN A 56 2.75 21.82 -8.60
C ASN A 56 3.78 22.95 -8.76
N SER A 57 4.52 23.29 -7.69
CA SER A 57 5.52 24.36 -7.68
C SER A 57 6.96 23.89 -7.93
N ARG A 58 7.19 22.64 -8.34
CA ARG A 58 8.54 22.04 -8.43
C ARG A 58 8.70 21.10 -9.63
N GLY A 59 9.96 20.78 -9.95
CA GLY A 59 10.28 19.73 -10.90
C GLY A 59 9.97 18.34 -10.34
N PHE A 60 9.75 17.38 -11.23
CA PHE A 60 9.36 16.01 -10.90
C PHE A 60 10.36 15.32 -9.97
N LYS A 61 11.67 15.43 -10.25
CA LYS A 61 12.73 14.83 -9.43
C LYS A 61 12.76 15.39 -7.99
N ASP A 62 12.28 16.61 -7.79
CA ASP A 62 12.25 17.29 -6.48
C ASP A 62 11.01 16.94 -5.64
N THR A 63 10.13 16.08 -6.16
CA THR A 63 8.92 15.60 -5.45
C THR A 63 9.21 14.40 -4.54
N ALA A 64 10.42 13.85 -4.56
CA ALA A 64 10.86 12.84 -3.61
C ALA A 64 11.28 13.50 -2.27
N PRO A 65 10.71 13.09 -1.12
CA PRO A 65 10.96 13.77 0.14
C PRO A 65 12.20 13.24 0.90
N TRP A 66 12.89 12.23 0.38
CA TRP A 66 14.15 11.68 0.93
C TRP A 66 15.25 11.61 -0.15
N PRO A 67 16.54 11.55 0.23
CA PRO A 67 17.64 11.44 -0.71
C PRO A 67 17.70 10.07 -1.42
N THR A 68 18.37 10.03 -2.58
CA THR A 68 18.57 8.80 -3.38
C THR A 68 19.44 7.77 -2.71
N LYS A 69 20.38 8.21 -1.86
CA LYS A 69 21.22 7.33 -1.05
C LYS A 69 20.75 7.36 0.39
N GLY A 70 20.54 6.18 0.97
CA GLY A 70 20.27 6.04 2.40
C GLY A 70 21.52 6.30 3.25
N GLU A 71 21.35 6.31 4.57
CA GLU A 71 22.46 6.48 5.53
C GLU A 71 23.55 5.39 5.39
N SER A 72 23.17 4.19 4.97
CA SER A 72 24.06 3.07 4.65
C SER A 72 24.78 3.19 3.30
N GLY A 73 24.54 4.25 2.53
CA GLY A 73 25.09 4.45 1.18
C GLY A 73 24.43 3.61 0.09
N THR A 74 23.42 2.78 0.43
CA THR A 74 22.64 1.98 -0.53
C THR A 74 21.58 2.82 -1.24
N ASP A 75 21.31 2.49 -2.50
CA ASP A 75 20.26 3.14 -3.27
C ASP A 75 18.89 2.91 -2.63
N SER A 76 18.17 3.99 -2.37
CA SER A 76 16.85 3.96 -1.76
C SER A 76 15.79 3.68 -2.81
N VAL A 77 14.71 3.00 -2.39
CA VAL A 77 13.46 3.03 -3.17
C VAL A 77 12.95 4.46 -3.19
N MET A 78 12.86 5.04 -4.38
CA MET A 78 12.42 6.42 -4.58
C MET A 78 10.93 6.46 -4.93
N CYS A 79 10.28 7.52 -4.48
CA CYS A 79 8.88 7.78 -4.76
C CYS A 79 8.72 9.26 -5.14
N TYR A 80 8.34 9.50 -6.38
CA TYR A 80 8.06 10.83 -6.92
C TYR A 80 6.55 10.99 -7.07
N CYS A 81 6.06 12.24 -7.10
CA CYS A 81 4.68 12.53 -7.46
C CYS A 81 4.64 13.08 -8.89
N ARG A 82 4.06 12.32 -9.81
CA ARG A 82 3.85 12.72 -11.19
C ARG A 82 2.74 13.75 -11.29
N GLU A 83 1.63 13.48 -10.60
CA GLU A 83 0.45 14.33 -10.63
C GLU A 83 -0.34 14.19 -9.34
N ILE A 84 -0.89 15.30 -8.86
CA ILE A 84 -1.85 15.33 -7.76
C ILE A 84 -2.88 16.40 -8.05
N LYS A 85 -4.16 16.06 -7.92
CA LYS A 85 -5.26 16.98 -8.25
C LYS A 85 -6.41 16.84 -7.27
N GLU A 86 -6.89 17.97 -6.77
CA GLU A 86 -8.15 18.08 -6.04
C GLU A 86 -9.31 18.25 -7.04
N PHE A 87 -10.41 17.55 -6.79
CA PHE A 87 -11.63 17.63 -7.58
C PHE A 87 -12.72 18.42 -6.85
N PRO A 88 -13.77 18.90 -7.55
CA PRO A 88 -14.79 19.78 -6.97
C PRO A 88 -15.49 19.24 -5.72
N ASN A 89 -15.53 17.92 -5.56
CA ASN A 89 -16.11 17.23 -4.41
C ASN A 89 -15.15 17.07 -3.21
N GLY A 90 -13.96 17.68 -3.24
CA GLY A 90 -12.98 17.61 -2.16
C GLY A 90 -12.16 16.32 -2.13
N GLU A 91 -12.27 15.47 -3.15
CA GLU A 91 -11.48 14.25 -3.30
C GLU A 91 -10.19 14.54 -4.07
N PHE A 92 -9.19 13.67 -3.90
CA PHE A 92 -7.89 13.84 -4.55
C PHE A 92 -7.51 12.61 -5.35
N MET A 93 -7.01 12.80 -6.57
CA MET A 93 -6.23 11.77 -7.25
C MET A 93 -4.75 12.04 -7.08
N VAL A 94 -3.99 10.98 -6.88
CA VAL A 94 -2.54 11.01 -6.72
C VAL A 94 -1.93 9.95 -7.60
N VAL A 95 -1.03 10.38 -8.48
CA VAL A 95 -0.20 9.53 -9.32
C VAL A 95 1.23 9.63 -8.82
N LEU A 96 1.67 8.58 -8.12
CA LEU A 96 3.05 8.44 -7.69
C LEU A 96 3.85 7.65 -8.73
N TRP A 97 5.17 7.78 -8.68
CA TRP A 97 6.11 7.07 -9.51
C TRP A 97 7.17 6.41 -8.63
N LYS A 98 7.09 5.08 -8.51
CA LYS A 98 8.00 4.27 -7.71
C LYS A 98 9.20 3.86 -8.56
N HIS A 99 10.39 4.23 -8.11
CA HIS A 99 11.64 3.66 -8.61
C HIS A 99 12.22 2.74 -7.54
N ASP A 100 12.29 1.45 -7.84
CA ASP A 100 12.86 0.44 -6.96
C ASP A 100 14.10 -0.16 -7.66
N PRO A 101 15.33 0.15 -7.21
CA PRO A 101 16.56 -0.34 -7.83
C PRO A 101 16.62 -1.87 -7.94
N THR A 102 15.87 -2.59 -7.12
CA THR A 102 15.81 -4.07 -7.12
C THR A 102 14.76 -4.63 -8.09
N ASP A 103 13.86 -3.79 -8.60
CA ASP A 103 12.73 -4.17 -9.45
C ASP A 103 12.81 -3.52 -10.83
N THR A 104 13.77 -3.91 -11.66
CA THR A 104 13.98 -3.31 -12.99
C THR A 104 12.94 -3.74 -14.05
N ARG A 105 11.90 -4.48 -13.66
CA ARG A 105 11.02 -5.22 -14.59
C ARG A 105 9.83 -4.42 -15.01
N GLY A 106 9.58 -4.32 -16.31
CA GLY A 106 8.46 -3.50 -16.80
C GLY A 106 8.62 -2.03 -16.43
N PHE A 107 9.84 -1.62 -16.09
CA PHE A 107 10.19 -0.23 -15.90
C PHE A 107 9.88 0.55 -17.16
N ARG A 108 9.19 1.67 -16.97
CA ARG A 108 9.04 2.69 -17.97
C ARG A 108 10.01 3.80 -17.63
N GLY A 109 10.72 4.30 -18.62
CA GLY A 109 11.48 5.52 -18.49
C GLY A 109 10.53 6.66 -18.76
N LEU A 110 10.17 7.43 -17.74
CA LEU A 110 9.38 8.65 -17.91
C LEU A 110 10.32 9.76 -18.40
N GLU A 111 10.06 10.31 -19.58
CA GLU A 111 10.88 11.41 -20.12
C GLU A 111 10.61 12.69 -19.35
N ILE A 112 11.69 13.36 -18.93
CA ILE A 112 11.66 14.64 -18.24
C ILE A 112 12.12 15.72 -19.21
N GLY A 113 11.26 16.74 -19.38
CA GLY A 113 11.54 17.92 -20.18
C GLY A 113 12.59 18.82 -19.54
N SER A 114 13.04 19.82 -20.29
CA SER A 114 14.00 20.83 -19.81
C SER A 114 13.46 21.69 -18.67
N ASP A 115 12.13 21.77 -18.52
CA ASP A 115 11.44 22.42 -17.40
C ASP A 115 11.38 21.56 -16.13
N GLY A 116 11.96 20.36 -16.17
CA GLY A 116 11.97 19.40 -15.06
C GLY A 116 10.64 18.66 -14.88
N LYS A 117 9.68 18.77 -15.81
CA LYS A 117 8.39 18.10 -15.73
C LYS A 117 8.30 16.91 -16.68
N PRO A 118 7.40 15.93 -16.43
CA PRO A 118 7.17 14.83 -17.35
C PRO A 118 6.60 15.33 -18.68
N THR A 119 7.15 14.90 -19.81
CA THR A 119 6.66 15.29 -21.16
C THR A 119 5.41 14.50 -21.56
N GLY A 120 5.14 13.38 -20.89
CA GLY A 120 4.12 12.40 -21.27
C GLY A 120 4.65 11.32 -22.23
N ASN A 121 5.89 11.45 -22.70
CA ASN A 121 6.55 10.39 -23.44
C ASN A 121 7.19 9.38 -22.48
N TYR A 122 7.27 8.13 -22.93
CA TYR A 122 7.94 7.07 -22.19
C TYR A 122 8.72 6.15 -23.12
N ILE A 123 9.72 5.50 -22.55
CA ILE A 123 10.45 4.40 -23.17
C ILE A 123 10.26 3.12 -22.35
N THR A 124 10.30 1.98 -23.01
CA THR A 124 10.38 0.68 -22.35
C THR A 124 11.83 0.24 -22.23
N ASN A 125 12.11 -0.71 -21.33
CA ASN A 125 13.45 -1.27 -21.11
C ASN A 125 14.10 -1.91 -22.36
N THR A 126 13.34 -2.08 -23.45
CA THR A 126 13.80 -2.59 -24.75
C THR A 126 14.28 -1.49 -25.71
N ALA A 127 14.23 -0.22 -25.30
CA ALA A 127 14.66 0.89 -26.16
C ALA A 127 16.19 0.89 -26.33
N SER A 128 16.66 1.00 -27.57
CA SER A 128 18.08 0.97 -27.96
C SER A 128 18.88 2.22 -27.58
N THR A 129 18.22 3.25 -27.01
CA THR A 129 18.87 4.50 -26.60
C THR A 129 18.21 5.01 -25.33
N THR A 130 18.94 4.99 -24.22
CA THR A 130 18.50 5.51 -22.93
C THR A 130 19.24 6.82 -22.67
N GLY A 131 18.56 7.95 -22.89
CA GLY A 131 19.12 9.26 -22.54
C GLY A 131 19.17 9.49 -21.03
N GLU A 132 19.90 10.51 -20.57
CA GLU A 132 19.97 10.89 -19.15
C GLU A 132 18.68 11.54 -18.61
N ASN A 133 17.77 11.91 -19.51
CA ASN A 133 16.53 12.63 -19.19
C ASN A 133 15.37 11.72 -18.75
N TYR A 134 15.61 10.43 -18.50
CA TYR A 134 14.57 9.49 -18.11
C TYR A 134 14.61 9.17 -16.62
N VAL A 135 13.44 9.11 -16.00
CA VAL A 135 13.27 8.57 -14.64
C VAL A 135 12.56 7.24 -14.73
N TRP A 136 13.29 6.16 -14.45
CA TRP A 136 12.78 4.81 -14.51
C TRP A 136 11.89 4.47 -13.33
N GLY A 137 10.78 3.77 -13.56
CA GLY A 137 9.93 3.30 -12.48
C GLY A 137 8.57 2.78 -12.94
N HIS A 138 7.64 2.73 -11.98
CA HIS A 138 6.25 2.33 -12.18
C HIS A 138 5.30 3.41 -11.66
N PRO A 139 4.19 3.66 -12.35
CA PRO A 139 3.12 4.45 -11.78
C PRO A 139 2.42 3.70 -10.63
N CYS A 140 2.01 4.44 -9.61
CA CYS A 140 1.14 3.99 -8.53
C CYS A 140 -0.03 4.97 -8.41
N TYR A 141 -1.26 4.47 -8.46
CA TYR A 141 -2.45 5.31 -8.53
C TYR A 141 -3.25 5.22 -7.24
N TYR A 142 -3.62 6.37 -6.68
CA TYR A 142 -4.39 6.45 -5.45
C TYR A 142 -5.50 7.50 -5.58
N TRP A 143 -6.66 7.17 -5.05
CA TRP A 143 -7.78 8.08 -4.88
C TRP A 143 -8.05 8.25 -3.39
N ILE A 144 -8.04 9.49 -2.94
CA ILE A 144 -8.17 9.87 -1.54
C ILE A 144 -9.55 10.50 -1.37
N LEU A 145 -10.35 9.95 -0.45
CA LEU A 145 -11.67 10.44 -0.11
C LEU A 145 -11.66 10.86 1.37
N PRO A 146 -11.25 12.11 1.67
CA PRO A 146 -11.13 12.60 3.05
C PRO A 146 -12.42 12.42 3.85
N ASP A 147 -13.58 12.78 3.29
CA ASP A 147 -14.88 12.72 3.97
C ASP A 147 -15.34 11.30 4.31
N LYS A 148 -14.66 10.28 3.79
CA LYS A 148 -14.93 8.87 4.03
C LYS A 148 -13.84 8.17 4.82
N ASP A 149 -12.79 8.89 5.21
CA ASP A 149 -11.55 8.33 5.77
C ASP A 149 -11.05 7.15 4.94
N LEU A 150 -10.96 7.34 3.61
CA LEU A 150 -10.69 6.24 2.69
C LEU A 150 -9.59 6.59 1.68
N VAL A 151 -8.73 5.62 1.41
CA VAL A 151 -7.82 5.59 0.27
C VAL A 151 -8.18 4.39 -0.61
N VAL A 152 -8.24 4.59 -1.92
CA VAL A 152 -8.39 3.52 -2.90
C VAL A 152 -7.15 3.47 -3.77
N SER A 153 -6.44 2.35 -3.78
CA SER A 153 -5.37 2.15 -4.76
C SER A 153 -5.92 1.50 -6.02
N LEU A 154 -5.45 1.93 -7.19
CA LEU A 154 -5.79 1.30 -8.46
C LEU A 154 -4.58 0.56 -9.04
N LYS A 155 -4.74 -0.74 -9.28
CA LYS A 155 -3.70 -1.61 -9.85
C LYS A 155 -4.03 -1.96 -11.30
N PHE A 156 -3.18 -1.54 -12.23
CA PHE A 156 -3.17 -2.00 -13.62
C PHE A 156 -1.96 -2.91 -13.85
N ASP A 157 -1.91 -3.58 -14.99
CA ASP A 157 -0.81 -4.49 -15.33
C ASP A 157 0.58 -3.82 -15.31
N ASP A 158 0.62 -2.55 -15.70
CA ASP A 158 1.83 -1.73 -15.78
C ASP A 158 2.09 -0.86 -14.55
N SER A 159 1.26 -0.99 -13.52
CA SER A 159 1.35 -0.20 -12.28
C SER A 159 1.74 -1.06 -11.08
N LYS A 160 2.16 -0.39 -10.01
CA LYS A 160 2.36 -1.01 -8.71
C LYS A 160 1.38 -0.43 -7.70
N CYS A 161 1.02 -1.24 -6.71
CA CYS A 161 0.34 -0.77 -5.51
C CYS A 161 1.26 -1.00 -4.33
N ASP A 162 1.62 0.10 -3.67
CA ASP A 162 2.50 0.09 -2.50
C ASP A 162 1.93 1.11 -1.51
N SER A 163 0.99 0.66 -0.68
CA SER A 163 0.31 1.53 0.28
C SER A 163 1.25 2.05 1.35
N GLU A 164 2.26 1.27 1.74
CA GLU A 164 3.29 1.66 2.71
C GLU A 164 4.18 2.77 2.16
N LEU A 165 4.65 2.65 0.91
CA LEU A 165 5.45 3.69 0.26
C LEU A 165 4.66 4.99 0.10
N MET A 166 3.37 4.90 -0.26
CA MET A 166 2.48 6.07 -0.33
C MET A 166 2.32 6.74 1.04
N GLN A 167 2.04 5.95 2.09
CA GLN A 167 1.95 6.47 3.45
C GLN A 167 3.27 7.12 3.89
N LYS A 168 4.41 6.48 3.62
CA LYS A 168 5.75 7.03 3.88
C LYS A 168 5.96 8.35 3.13
N TRP A 169 5.59 8.42 1.85
CA TRP A 169 5.69 9.62 1.04
C TRP A 169 4.89 10.78 1.65
N VAL A 170 3.62 10.57 2.01
CA VAL A 170 2.78 11.58 2.68
C VAL A 170 3.41 12.05 4.00
N ASN A 171 3.79 11.10 4.87
CA ASN A 171 4.40 11.43 6.16
C ASN A 171 5.70 12.23 6.01
N TYR A 172 6.58 11.83 5.08
CA TYR A 172 7.85 12.50 4.85
C TYR A 172 7.67 13.88 4.21
N CYS A 173 6.73 14.05 3.29
CA CYS A 173 6.42 15.36 2.73
C CYS A 173 5.94 16.33 3.83
N VAL A 174 5.00 15.90 4.69
CA VAL A 174 4.53 16.72 5.82
C VAL A 174 5.68 17.04 6.78
N ARG A 175 6.55 16.06 7.05
CA ARG A 175 7.63 16.18 8.03
C ARG A 175 8.79 17.06 7.58
N TYR A 176 9.20 16.95 6.32
CA TYR A 176 10.47 17.51 5.84
C TYR A 176 10.31 18.58 4.75
N ARG A 177 9.12 18.73 4.17
CA ARG A 177 8.94 19.50 2.93
C ARG A 177 7.85 20.56 3.00
N LEU A 178 6.75 20.28 3.71
CA LEU A 178 5.62 21.20 3.82
C LEU A 178 5.80 22.20 4.98
N LYS A 179 5.20 23.38 4.79
CA LYS A 179 5.06 24.41 5.83
C LYS A 179 3.59 24.74 5.96
N PHE A 180 3.10 24.77 7.20
CA PHE A 180 1.71 25.12 7.50
C PHE A 180 1.69 26.43 8.29
N PRO A 181 1.04 27.49 7.79
CA PRO A 181 0.89 28.73 8.56
C PRO A 181 0.17 28.48 9.88
N GLY A 182 0.66 29.07 10.98
CA GLY A 182 0.12 28.83 12.33
C GLY A 182 0.72 27.61 13.06
N TYR A 183 1.69 26.96 12.44
CA TYR A 183 2.31 25.73 12.91
C TYR A 183 3.84 25.87 12.87
N ASN A 184 4.52 25.76 14.02
CA ASN A 184 5.98 25.79 14.10
C ASN A 184 6.59 24.39 13.89
N SER A 185 7.64 24.26 13.07
CA SER A 185 8.39 23.01 12.90
C SER A 185 9.77 23.12 13.54
N ARG A 186 10.17 22.17 14.39
CA ARG A 186 11.54 22.04 14.90
C ARG A 186 12.17 20.74 14.39
N GLN A 187 13.47 20.74 14.12
CA GLN A 187 14.25 19.52 13.93
C GLN A 187 15.11 19.31 15.18
N PRO A 188 14.78 18.35 16.08
CA PRO A 188 15.71 17.95 17.11
C PRO A 188 16.74 16.98 16.52
N GLY A 189 17.94 17.48 16.22
CA GLY A 189 19.12 16.67 15.83
C GLY A 189 19.02 15.97 14.46
N ASP A 190 19.93 15.01 14.24
CA ASP A 190 20.22 14.41 12.93
C ASP A 190 19.35 13.21 12.52
N SER A 191 18.58 12.57 13.42
CA SER A 191 17.90 11.30 13.12
C SER A 191 16.37 11.30 13.20
N GLU A 192 15.72 12.29 13.84
CA GLU A 192 14.25 12.39 13.88
C GLU A 192 13.75 13.85 13.83
N THR A 193 13.20 14.30 12.70
CA THR A 193 12.45 15.58 12.64
C THR A 193 11.14 15.47 13.44
N ARG A 194 11.07 15.91 14.69
CA ARG A 194 9.83 15.95 15.46
C ARG A 194 9.16 17.31 15.28
N ILE A 195 7.98 17.34 14.65
CA ILE A 195 7.32 18.62 14.36
C ILE A 195 6.62 19.16 15.63
N ALA A 196 7.35 19.91 16.45
CA ALA A 196 6.80 20.53 17.66
C ALA A 196 5.91 21.75 17.33
N PHE A 197 4.61 21.52 17.21
CA PHE A 197 3.64 22.58 16.94
C PHE A 197 3.15 23.24 18.24
N SER A 198 3.06 24.58 18.21
CA SER A 198 2.45 25.41 19.25
C SER A 198 1.21 26.07 18.67
N LEU A 199 0.04 25.89 19.29
CA LEU A 199 -1.15 26.67 18.95
C LEU A 199 -1.03 28.06 19.61
N PRO A 200 -1.47 29.15 18.95
CA PRO A 200 -1.47 30.48 19.56
C PRO A 200 -2.26 30.55 20.88
N GLN A 201 -3.30 29.70 21.04
CA GLN A 201 -4.17 29.69 22.22
C GLN A 201 -3.72 28.73 23.33
N SER A 202 -2.67 27.94 23.12
CA SER A 202 -2.11 27.02 24.14
C SER A 202 -0.61 26.85 23.91
N PRO A 203 0.22 27.73 24.49
CA PRO A 203 1.68 27.73 24.31
C PRO A 203 2.41 26.58 25.02
N GLU A 204 1.69 25.63 25.63
CA GLU A 204 2.31 24.44 26.20
C GLU A 204 2.97 23.61 25.07
N THR A 205 4.30 23.51 25.15
CA THR A 205 5.17 22.77 24.25
C THR A 205 4.93 21.27 24.33
N TYR A 206 3.99 20.76 23.55
CA TYR A 206 3.86 19.32 23.32
C TYR A 206 4.50 18.96 21.98
N ASN A 207 5.33 17.91 21.98
CA ASN A 207 5.82 17.32 20.73
C ASN A 207 4.66 16.56 20.08
N LEU A 208 4.10 17.14 19.02
CA LEU A 208 3.13 16.47 18.16
C LEU A 208 3.87 15.79 17.01
N LEU A 209 3.38 14.63 16.59
CA LEU A 209 3.85 13.94 15.40
C LEU A 209 2.69 13.87 14.43
N TYR A 210 2.95 14.30 13.20
CA TYR A 210 2.04 14.00 12.12
C TYR A 210 2.07 12.50 11.85
N LYS A 211 0.90 11.88 11.74
CA LYS A 211 0.75 10.50 11.30
C LYS A 211 -0.32 10.42 10.24
N PHE A 212 0.06 9.87 9.09
CA PHE A 212 -0.84 9.33 8.10
C PHE A 212 -0.69 7.81 8.08
N SER A 213 -1.72 7.07 8.43
CA SER A 213 -1.74 5.62 8.29
C SER A 213 -3.06 5.13 7.72
N ALA A 214 -2.96 4.14 6.83
CA ALA A 214 -4.10 3.50 6.20
C ALA A 214 -3.90 1.98 6.19
N CYS A 215 -4.94 1.23 6.55
CA CYS A 215 -4.94 -0.23 6.59
C CYS A 215 -5.91 -0.78 5.55
N ILE A 216 -5.66 -1.98 5.02
CA ILE A 216 -6.55 -2.55 4.00
C ILE A 216 -7.94 -2.77 4.60
N LYS A 217 -8.96 -2.34 3.86
CA LYS A 217 -10.35 -2.55 4.24
C LYS A 217 -10.73 -3.98 3.87
N ILE A 218 -11.04 -4.77 4.88
CA ILE A 218 -11.51 -6.15 4.71
C ILE A 218 -13.02 -6.07 4.53
N PHE A 219 -13.51 -6.63 3.42
CA PHE A 219 -14.93 -6.60 3.11
C PHE A 219 -15.50 -8.00 3.23
N LYS A 220 -16.68 -8.10 3.85
CA LYS A 220 -17.45 -9.35 4.06
C LYS A 220 -16.97 -10.24 5.19
N THR A 221 -16.13 -9.76 6.11
CA THR A 221 -15.62 -10.60 7.19
C THR A 221 -15.55 -9.84 8.50
N SER A 222 -16.33 -10.29 9.51
CA SER A 222 -16.19 -9.80 10.88
C SER A 222 -14.87 -10.31 11.47
N GLU A 223 -14.34 -9.60 12.46
CA GLU A 223 -13.15 -10.04 13.20
C GLU A 223 -13.36 -11.46 13.76
N GLU A 224 -14.56 -11.75 14.26
CA GLU A 224 -15.00 -13.06 14.73
C GLU A 224 -14.91 -14.15 13.65
N TYR A 225 -15.20 -13.82 12.38
CA TYR A 225 -15.07 -14.79 11.29
C TYR A 225 -13.60 -15.06 10.97
N LEU A 226 -12.73 -14.04 11.01
CA LEU A 226 -11.29 -14.22 10.85
C LEU A 226 -10.70 -15.04 12.01
N GLU A 227 -11.14 -14.77 13.23
CA GLU A 227 -10.76 -15.56 14.41
C GLU A 227 -11.16 -17.03 14.24
N ARG A 228 -12.36 -17.31 13.72
CA ARG A 228 -12.75 -18.70 13.37
C ARG A 228 -11.89 -19.31 12.27
N ILE A 229 -11.39 -18.54 11.31
CA ILE A 229 -10.41 -19.06 10.35
C ILE A 229 -9.13 -19.41 11.10
N CYS A 230 -8.60 -18.52 11.94
CA CYS A 230 -7.39 -18.78 12.74
C CYS A 230 -7.53 -20.07 13.57
N GLU A 231 -8.66 -20.24 14.27
CA GLU A 231 -8.94 -21.39 15.12
C GLU A 231 -9.03 -22.71 14.34
N LYS A 232 -9.58 -22.67 13.12
CA LYS A 232 -9.84 -23.88 12.32
C LYS A 232 -8.71 -24.22 11.36
N THR A 233 -7.85 -23.27 11.03
CA THR A 233 -6.77 -23.48 10.05
C THR A 233 -5.76 -24.46 10.59
N LYS A 234 -5.61 -25.59 9.93
CA LYS A 234 -4.55 -26.57 10.22
C LYS A 234 -3.41 -26.48 9.21
N TYR A 235 -3.76 -26.24 7.95
CA TYR A 235 -2.80 -26.06 6.88
C TYR A 235 -3.05 -24.77 6.13
N MET A 236 -2.00 -24.19 5.57
CA MET A 236 -2.11 -23.12 4.60
C MET A 236 -1.56 -23.61 3.27
N LEU A 237 -2.34 -23.46 2.19
CA LEU A 237 -1.83 -23.54 0.83
C LEU A 237 -1.48 -22.16 0.35
N LEU A 238 -0.27 -22.02 -0.14
CA LEU A 238 0.14 -20.86 -0.89
C LEU A 238 0.30 -21.26 -2.35
N ARG A 239 -0.37 -20.53 -3.22
CA ARG A 239 -0.22 -20.63 -4.65
C ARG A 239 0.43 -19.36 -5.17
N ASN A 240 1.42 -19.52 -6.05
CA ASN A 240 1.98 -18.39 -6.79
C ASN A 240 2.47 -18.84 -8.18
N GLU A 241 2.68 -17.88 -9.06
CA GLU A 241 3.28 -18.10 -10.37
C GLU A 241 4.74 -17.60 -10.36
N VAL A 242 5.66 -18.47 -10.77
CA VAL A 242 7.10 -18.22 -10.69
C VAL A 242 7.74 -18.40 -12.06
N VAL A 243 8.69 -17.53 -12.40
CA VAL A 243 9.56 -17.75 -13.56
C VAL A 243 10.86 -18.37 -13.06
N VAL A 244 11.11 -19.62 -13.48
CA VAL A 244 12.31 -20.37 -13.10
C VAL A 244 13.36 -20.14 -14.17
N SER A 245 14.52 -19.59 -13.79
CA SER A 245 15.72 -19.65 -14.64
C SER A 245 16.43 -20.99 -14.45
N ASP A 246 17.03 -21.53 -15.51
CA ASP A 246 17.73 -22.84 -15.55
C ASP A 246 18.81 -23.08 -14.47
N ALA A 247 19.22 -22.05 -13.72
CA ALA A 247 20.19 -22.14 -12.63
C ALA A 247 19.65 -22.73 -11.31
N ALA A 248 18.34 -23.01 -11.20
CA ALA A 248 17.70 -23.51 -9.97
C ALA A 248 17.51 -25.04 -9.94
N LYS A 249 18.38 -25.81 -10.61
CA LYS A 249 18.41 -27.26 -10.42
C LYS A 249 19.19 -27.56 -9.15
N GLU A 250 18.48 -28.13 -8.18
CA GLU A 250 18.98 -28.68 -6.91
C GLU A 250 19.44 -27.64 -5.89
N VAL A 251 18.47 -27.10 -5.15
CA VAL A 251 18.72 -26.57 -3.80
C VAL A 251 17.87 -27.40 -2.84
N GLU A 252 18.46 -28.43 -2.23
CA GLU A 252 17.92 -29.00 -1.00
C GLU A 252 18.22 -28.01 0.14
N MET A 253 17.17 -27.49 0.76
CA MET A 253 17.29 -26.70 2.00
C MET A 253 16.83 -27.56 3.16
N GLU A 254 17.75 -27.94 4.04
CA GLU A 254 17.42 -28.52 5.33
C GLU A 254 16.79 -27.47 6.25
N VAL A 255 15.61 -27.78 6.77
CA VAL A 255 14.94 -26.98 7.78
C VAL A 255 15.55 -27.30 9.14
N VAL A 256 16.35 -26.38 9.69
CA VAL A 256 16.76 -26.46 11.10
C VAL A 256 15.72 -25.68 11.93
N VAL A 257 14.63 -26.35 12.31
CA VAL A 257 13.76 -25.84 13.38
C VAL A 257 14.53 -25.99 14.68
N SER A 258 15.00 -24.88 15.26
CA SER A 258 15.64 -24.95 16.57
C SER A 258 14.58 -25.31 17.60
N GLY A 259 14.69 -26.50 18.20
CA GLY A 259 13.76 -26.94 19.23
C GLY A 259 13.86 -26.05 20.46
N LYS A 260 13.02 -25.02 20.55
CA LYS A 260 12.85 -24.18 21.74
C LYS A 260 11.38 -23.80 21.97
N ASP A 261 11.05 -23.76 23.26
CA ASP A 261 9.71 -23.71 23.85
C ASP A 261 8.80 -22.58 23.34
N GLY A 262 7.59 -22.98 22.93
CA GLY A 262 6.43 -22.13 22.68
C GLY A 262 5.83 -22.32 21.28
N LEU A 263 4.57 -22.75 21.21
CA LEU A 263 3.81 -22.91 19.95
C LEU A 263 3.83 -21.61 19.11
N ASP A 264 3.72 -20.46 19.78
CA ASP A 264 3.73 -19.13 19.15
C ASP A 264 5.07 -18.78 18.50
N LYS A 265 6.19 -19.17 19.11
CA LYS A 265 7.53 -18.90 18.55
C LYS A 265 7.81 -19.76 17.33
N ALA A 266 7.42 -21.04 17.38
CA ALA A 266 7.53 -21.94 16.23
C ALA A 266 6.67 -21.44 15.06
N ASN A 267 5.44 -20.98 15.33
CA ASN A 267 4.57 -20.39 14.32
C ASN A 267 5.13 -19.10 13.73
N ILE A 268 5.71 -18.21 14.56
CA ILE A 268 6.37 -16.98 14.11
C ILE A 268 7.62 -17.30 13.28
N GLU A 269 8.42 -18.29 13.68
CA GLU A 269 9.62 -18.72 12.93
C GLU A 269 9.25 -19.37 11.60
N ILE A 270 8.20 -20.20 11.56
CA ILE A 270 7.65 -20.77 10.31
C ILE A 270 7.10 -19.64 9.42
N PHE A 271 6.47 -18.62 9.99
CA PHE A 271 5.94 -17.48 9.25
C PHE A 271 7.04 -16.54 8.73
N ASN A 272 8.08 -16.28 9.52
CA ASN A 272 9.26 -15.51 9.09
C ASN A 272 10.08 -16.30 8.06
N TYR A 273 10.23 -17.61 8.24
CA TYR A 273 10.77 -18.52 7.24
C TYR A 273 9.93 -18.45 5.99
N PHE A 274 8.60 -18.46 6.08
CA PHE A 274 7.68 -18.28 4.96
C PHE A 274 7.92 -16.95 4.25
N GLN A 275 7.97 -15.82 4.95
CA GLN A 275 8.24 -14.52 4.31
C GLN A 275 9.64 -14.47 3.66
N THR A 276 10.63 -15.09 4.29
CA THR A 276 12.00 -15.18 3.76
C THR A 276 12.09 -16.13 2.57
N PHE A 277 11.42 -17.28 2.62
CA PHE A 277 11.28 -18.26 1.56
C PHE A 277 10.55 -17.66 0.37
N MET A 278 9.51 -16.87 0.63
CA MET A 278 8.81 -16.05 -0.37
C MET A 278 9.76 -15.08 -1.06
N ALA A 279 10.52 -14.31 -0.30
CA ALA A 279 11.51 -13.40 -0.88
C ALA A 279 12.61 -14.13 -1.68
N LYS A 280 12.98 -15.35 -1.28
CA LYS A 280 14.14 -16.11 -1.80
C LYS A 280 13.82 -17.02 -3.00
N PHE A 281 12.73 -17.78 -2.96
CA PHE A 281 12.30 -18.70 -4.03
C PHE A 281 11.26 -18.11 -4.97
N PHE A 282 10.64 -17.00 -4.59
CA PHE A 282 9.73 -16.23 -5.45
C PHE A 282 10.30 -14.83 -5.74
N PRO A 283 11.55 -14.70 -6.22
CA PRO A 283 12.04 -13.41 -6.67
C PRO A 283 11.16 -12.93 -7.83
N LYS A 284 10.93 -11.62 -7.92
CA LYS A 284 10.17 -11.00 -9.02
C LYS A 284 10.70 -11.59 -10.36
N ALA A 285 9.80 -12.08 -11.22
CA ALA A 285 10.02 -12.98 -12.37
C ALA A 285 10.97 -12.52 -13.50
N LYS A 286 12.09 -13.21 -13.81
CA LYS A 286 13.10 -12.91 -14.90
C LYS A 286 12.49 -12.84 -16.31
N GLU A 287 12.92 -11.86 -17.10
CA GLU A 287 12.27 -11.38 -18.34
C GLU A 287 12.52 -12.28 -19.57
N THR A 288 13.15 -13.45 -19.41
CA THR A 288 13.66 -14.23 -20.56
C THR A 288 13.34 -15.72 -20.54
N ASP A 289 12.42 -16.19 -19.70
CA ASP A 289 11.91 -17.57 -19.77
C ASP A 289 10.38 -17.54 -19.84
N ASP A 290 9.80 -18.03 -20.95
CA ASP A 290 8.35 -18.19 -21.14
C ASP A 290 7.74 -19.30 -20.24
N ASN A 291 8.56 -19.93 -19.39
CA ASN A 291 8.13 -20.99 -18.48
C ASN A 291 7.66 -20.43 -17.14
N ILE A 292 6.45 -19.86 -17.12
CA ILE A 292 5.71 -19.60 -15.88
C ILE A 292 5.35 -20.95 -15.26
N ARG A 293 5.95 -21.27 -14.11
CA ARG A 293 5.61 -22.45 -13.32
C ARG A 293 4.67 -22.06 -12.19
N LYS A 294 3.63 -22.86 -12.02
CA LYS A 294 2.72 -22.80 -10.88
C LYS A 294 3.39 -23.51 -9.71
N VAL A 295 3.60 -22.78 -8.62
CA VAL A 295 4.16 -23.33 -7.39
C VAL A 295 3.05 -23.34 -6.36
N GLU A 296 2.93 -24.48 -5.66
CA GLU A 296 2.05 -24.66 -4.51
C GLU A 296 2.88 -25.13 -3.34
N ILE A 297 2.68 -24.51 -2.18
CA ILE A 297 3.32 -24.90 -0.93
C ILE A 297 2.24 -25.15 0.09
N ARG A 298 2.27 -26.33 0.72
CA ARG A 298 1.43 -26.68 1.85
C ARG A 298 2.26 -26.58 3.13
N LEU A 299 1.82 -25.72 4.05
CA LEU A 299 2.47 -25.53 5.35
C LEU A 299 1.50 -25.92 6.45
N GLU A 300 1.99 -26.63 7.47
CA GLU A 300 1.26 -26.84 8.71
C GLU A 300 1.50 -25.64 9.63
N ALA A 301 0.52 -24.72 9.68
CA ALA A 301 0.64 -23.47 10.39
C ALA A 301 -0.74 -22.97 10.83
N THR A 302 -0.81 -22.48 12.07
CA THR A 302 -1.98 -21.81 12.66
C THR A 302 -1.69 -20.30 12.74
N PRO A 303 -2.11 -19.51 11.73
CA PRO A 303 -1.79 -18.08 11.69
C PRO A 303 -2.57 -17.32 12.77
N SER A 304 -1.95 -16.30 13.35
CA SER A 304 -2.62 -15.32 14.20
C SER A 304 -3.50 -14.38 13.37
N LEU A 305 -4.42 -13.68 14.03
CA LEU A 305 -5.28 -12.69 13.38
C LEU A 305 -4.47 -11.58 12.69
N GLU A 306 -3.39 -11.11 13.32
CA GLU A 306 -2.48 -10.12 12.73
C GLU A 306 -1.81 -10.67 11.47
N GLN A 307 -1.36 -11.93 11.50
CA GLN A 307 -0.75 -12.60 10.34
C GLN A 307 -1.74 -12.79 9.20
N ILE A 308 -3.01 -13.13 9.46
CA ILE A 308 -4.04 -13.17 8.42
C ILE A 308 -4.24 -11.79 7.80
N LYS A 309 -4.30 -10.72 8.60
CA LYS A 309 -4.39 -9.33 8.10
C LYS A 309 -3.18 -8.95 7.24
N GLU A 310 -1.97 -9.39 7.61
CA GLU A 310 -0.76 -9.22 6.80
C GLU A 310 -0.82 -9.99 5.48
N LEU A 311 -1.29 -11.24 5.49
CA LEU A 311 -1.49 -12.03 4.28
C LEU A 311 -2.54 -11.41 3.37
N ILE A 312 -3.61 -10.82 3.93
CA ILE A 312 -4.61 -10.04 3.21
C ILE A 312 -4.00 -8.73 2.68
N THR A 313 -2.94 -8.20 3.26
CA THR A 313 -2.22 -7.07 2.68
C THR A 313 -1.32 -7.53 1.54
N TYR A 314 -0.56 -8.60 1.76
CA TYR A 314 0.38 -9.19 0.80
C TYR A 314 -0.31 -9.61 -0.50
N SER A 315 -1.41 -10.36 -0.39
CA SER A 315 -2.10 -10.88 -1.57
C SER A 315 -2.92 -9.80 -2.31
N SER A 316 -2.91 -8.53 -1.88
CA SER A 316 -3.67 -7.43 -2.51
C SER A 316 -3.23 -7.16 -3.96
N GLY A 317 -2.05 -7.67 -4.32
CA GLY A 317 -1.56 -7.70 -5.69
C GLY A 317 -2.02 -8.89 -6.53
N PHE A 318 -2.75 -9.87 -6.01
CA PHE A 318 -3.17 -11.05 -6.77
C PHE A 318 -4.38 -10.72 -7.65
N SER A 319 -4.40 -11.22 -8.88
CA SER A 319 -5.61 -11.15 -9.70
C SER A 319 -6.65 -12.14 -9.20
N ASP A 320 -7.92 -11.78 -9.33
CA ASP A 320 -9.05 -12.58 -8.86
C ASP A 320 -9.10 -13.96 -9.55
N ASP A 321 -8.94 -13.95 -10.88
CA ASP A 321 -8.88 -15.13 -11.76
C ASP A 321 -7.48 -15.76 -11.88
N GLY A 322 -6.46 -15.18 -11.23
CA GLY A 322 -5.09 -15.67 -11.30
C GLY A 322 -4.86 -16.92 -10.45
N TRP A 323 -3.80 -17.67 -10.77
CA TRP A 323 -3.42 -18.86 -9.98
C TRP A 323 -2.95 -18.50 -8.55
N ALA A 324 -2.34 -17.32 -8.38
CA ALA A 324 -1.80 -16.90 -7.09
C ALA A 324 -2.93 -16.75 -6.04
N ASP A 325 -2.79 -17.40 -4.89
CA ASP A 325 -3.78 -17.41 -3.82
C ASP A 325 -3.16 -17.82 -2.47
N VAL A 326 -3.82 -17.48 -1.37
CA VAL A 326 -3.54 -18.04 -0.04
C VAL A 326 -4.83 -18.72 0.41
N ILE A 327 -4.78 -20.01 0.68
CA ILE A 327 -5.95 -20.82 1.03
C ILE A 327 -5.72 -21.40 2.42
N PHE A 328 -6.61 -21.10 3.35
CA PHE A 328 -6.61 -21.65 4.70
C PHE A 328 -7.40 -22.97 4.67
N ILE A 329 -6.73 -24.09 4.96
CA ILE A 329 -7.36 -25.42 5.01
C ILE A 329 -7.66 -25.79 6.46
N ASP A 330 -8.90 -26.20 6.73
CA ASP A 330 -9.30 -26.75 8.02
C ASP A 330 -8.99 -28.25 8.18
N GLU A 331 -9.36 -28.81 9.35
CA GLU A 331 -9.19 -30.23 9.65
C GLU A 331 -9.98 -31.17 8.72
N ASN A 332 -11.03 -30.67 8.06
CA ASN A 332 -11.88 -31.42 7.12
C ASN A 332 -11.43 -31.27 5.67
N GLU A 333 -10.22 -30.74 5.44
CA GLU A 333 -9.69 -30.40 4.12
C GLU A 333 -10.51 -29.33 3.35
N SER A 334 -11.35 -28.55 4.07
CA SER A 334 -12.09 -27.44 3.48
C SER A 334 -11.20 -26.22 3.33
N GLY A 335 -11.06 -25.72 2.11
CA GLY A 335 -10.21 -24.58 1.77
C GLY A 335 -10.97 -23.26 1.71
N THR A 336 -10.48 -22.25 2.43
CA THR A 336 -10.97 -20.86 2.40
C THR A 336 -9.95 -19.96 1.71
N SER A 337 -10.28 -19.46 0.51
CA SER A 337 -9.41 -18.55 -0.25
C SER A 337 -9.38 -17.14 0.37
N ILE A 338 -8.19 -16.53 0.42
CA ILE A 338 -8.00 -15.16 0.90
C ILE A 338 -8.66 -14.12 -0.02
N LYS A 339 -8.87 -14.46 -1.30
CA LYS A 339 -9.50 -13.57 -2.28
C LYS A 339 -10.97 -13.31 -1.96
N SER A 340 -11.67 -14.25 -1.34
CA SER A 340 -13.11 -14.10 -1.00
C SER A 340 -13.38 -13.02 0.06
N HIS A 341 -12.33 -12.58 0.76
CA HIS A 341 -12.36 -11.61 1.86
C HIS A 341 -12.07 -10.17 1.38
N ARG A 342 -11.99 -9.97 0.05
CA ARG A 342 -11.81 -8.67 -0.57
C ARG A 342 -12.97 -8.33 -1.48
N ILE A 343 -13.26 -7.04 -1.59
CA ILE A 343 -14.01 -6.51 -2.72
C ILE A 343 -12.99 -6.10 -3.76
N VAL A 344 -12.94 -6.87 -4.84
CA VAL A 344 -12.12 -6.60 -6.01
C VAL A 344 -13.04 -6.02 -7.08
N GLU A 345 -13.24 -4.70 -7.01
CA GLU A 345 -13.95 -4.00 -8.08
C GLU A 345 -12.99 -3.73 -9.24
N ARG A 346 -13.52 -3.79 -10.46
CA ARG A 346 -12.75 -3.57 -11.69
C ARG A 346 -13.15 -2.24 -12.32
N VAL A 347 -12.15 -1.47 -12.71
CA VAL A 347 -12.32 -0.32 -13.60
C VAL A 347 -11.74 -0.67 -14.97
N VAL A 348 -12.38 -0.21 -16.04
CA VAL A 348 -11.89 -0.39 -17.39
C VAL A 348 -11.49 0.96 -17.94
N LEU A 349 -10.24 1.06 -18.39
CA LEU A 349 -9.72 2.25 -19.05
C LEU A 349 -9.07 1.85 -20.37
N PRO A 350 -9.07 2.72 -21.40
CA PRO A 350 -8.22 2.56 -22.56
C PRO A 350 -6.75 2.49 -22.11
N PRO A 351 -5.86 1.75 -22.79
CA PRO A 351 -4.45 1.70 -22.42
C PRO A 351 -3.85 3.11 -22.30
N ALA A 352 -3.19 3.38 -21.17
CA ALA A 352 -2.36 4.57 -21.05
C ALA A 352 -1.17 4.49 -22.00
N ILE A 353 -0.78 5.63 -22.56
CA ILE A 353 0.48 5.77 -23.28
C ILE A 353 1.59 5.58 -22.25
N ASP A 354 1.81 6.55 -21.36
CA ASP A 354 2.79 6.46 -20.26
C ASP A 354 2.16 5.94 -18.96
N ALA A 355 1.28 6.73 -18.37
CA ALA A 355 0.56 6.52 -17.12
C ALA A 355 -0.73 7.34 -17.13
N TYR A 356 -1.76 6.85 -16.46
CA TYR A 356 -3.02 7.57 -16.39
C TYR A 356 -2.86 8.92 -15.68
N SER A 357 -3.49 9.95 -16.22
CA SER A 357 -3.62 11.24 -15.53
C SER A 357 -4.69 11.18 -14.44
N CYS A 358 -4.62 12.13 -13.50
CA CYS A 358 -5.65 12.31 -12.48
C CYS A 358 -7.05 12.46 -13.10
N ASP A 359 -7.16 13.21 -14.21
CA ASP A 359 -8.43 13.43 -14.90
C ASP A 359 -8.99 12.16 -15.54
N GLN A 360 -8.13 11.33 -16.15
CA GLN A 360 -8.55 10.04 -16.72
C GLN A 360 -9.09 9.10 -15.64
N LEU A 361 -8.35 8.99 -14.52
CA LEU A 361 -8.73 8.14 -13.39
C LEU A 361 -10.03 8.63 -12.75
N TYR A 362 -10.14 9.93 -12.48
CA TYR A 362 -11.32 10.51 -11.85
C TYR A 362 -12.56 10.39 -12.74
N LYS A 363 -12.42 10.60 -14.06
CA LYS A 363 -13.55 10.41 -14.98
C LYS A 363 -14.09 8.97 -14.95
N ALA A 364 -13.21 7.97 -14.90
CA ALA A 364 -13.64 6.58 -14.84
C ALA A 364 -14.24 6.20 -13.47
N LEU A 365 -13.65 6.67 -12.38
CA LEU A 365 -14.11 6.35 -11.02
C LEU A 365 -15.35 7.12 -10.59
N SER A 366 -15.51 8.36 -11.02
CA SER A 366 -16.69 9.17 -10.70
C SER A 366 -17.98 8.57 -11.26
N ALA A 367 -17.92 7.91 -12.41
CA ALA A 367 -19.06 7.22 -13.03
C ALA A 367 -19.52 5.99 -12.23
N THR A 368 -18.60 5.32 -11.53
CA THR A 368 -18.89 4.14 -10.72
C THR A 368 -19.00 4.46 -9.22
N ARG A 369 -18.82 5.73 -8.85
CA ARG A 369 -18.78 6.24 -7.47
C ARG A 369 -19.97 5.84 -6.62
N ASP A 370 -21.16 6.01 -7.15
CA ASP A 370 -22.39 5.72 -6.42
C ASP A 370 -22.63 4.21 -6.25
N VAL A 371 -21.90 3.37 -6.99
CA VAL A 371 -21.99 1.90 -6.88
C VAL A 371 -21.19 1.41 -5.67
N PHE A 372 -19.94 1.85 -5.48
CA PHE A 372 -19.08 1.32 -4.43
C PHE A 372 -19.14 2.09 -3.10
N LEU A 373 -19.45 3.39 -3.09
CA LEU A 373 -19.50 4.14 -1.83
C LEU A 373 -20.52 3.59 -0.81
N PRO A 374 -21.73 3.15 -1.21
CA PRO A 374 -22.66 2.49 -0.30
C PRO A 374 -22.07 1.22 0.31
N ILE A 375 -21.37 0.41 -0.50
CA ILE A 375 -20.73 -0.83 -0.09
C ILE A 375 -19.62 -0.57 0.95
N VAL A 376 -18.85 0.49 0.76
CA VAL A 376 -17.79 0.92 1.69
C VAL A 376 -18.35 1.48 3.00
N SER A 377 -19.49 2.18 2.95
CA SER A 377 -20.11 2.83 4.10
C SER A 377 -21.03 1.92 4.93
N GLY A 378 -21.63 0.89 4.32
CA GLY A 378 -22.53 -0.06 4.99
C GLY A 378 -21.83 -0.94 6.04
N ALA A 379 -20.51 -1.10 5.96
CA ALA A 379 -19.72 -1.88 6.91
C ALA A 379 -19.49 -1.19 8.28
N LYS A 380 -19.86 0.09 8.45
CA LYS A 380 -19.72 0.83 9.72
C LYS A 380 -20.98 0.79 10.61
N LYS A 381 -22.09 0.19 10.18
CA LYS A 381 -23.38 0.21 10.91
C LYS A 381 -23.79 -1.18 11.43
N THR A 382 -23.03 -1.74 12.35
CA THR A 382 -23.51 -2.76 13.29
C THR A 382 -22.49 -2.84 14.41
N ASP A 383 -22.59 -1.92 15.37
CA ASP A 383 -22.09 -2.04 16.74
C ASP A 383 -22.54 -0.80 17.53
N GLU A 384 -23.85 -0.67 17.71
CA GLU A 384 -24.39 0.02 18.89
C GLU A 384 -25.22 -1.02 19.64
N PRO A 385 -24.85 -1.38 20.89
CA PRO A 385 -25.70 -2.24 21.69
C PRO A 385 -27.00 -1.48 21.99
N ALA A 386 -28.12 -2.11 21.67
CA ALA A 386 -29.44 -1.65 22.05
C ALA A 386 -29.50 -1.50 23.59
N GLU A 387 -29.56 -0.26 24.08
CA GLU A 387 -29.88 0.01 25.48
C GLU A 387 -31.27 -0.55 25.79
N SER A 388 -31.28 -1.62 26.58
CA SER A 388 -32.48 -2.18 27.18
C SER A 388 -32.82 -1.44 28.47
N VAL A 389 -33.85 -0.60 28.38
CA VAL A 389 -34.93 -0.33 29.32
C VAL A 389 -34.67 -0.54 30.83
N ALA A 390 -34.89 0.52 31.61
CA ALA A 390 -35.49 0.37 32.95
C ALA A 390 -36.57 1.45 33.18
N ARG A 391 -37.82 0.97 33.19
CA ARG A 391 -39.00 1.65 33.73
C ARG A 391 -38.75 1.96 35.22
N VAL A 392 -39.08 3.17 35.65
CA VAL A 392 -39.38 3.45 37.06
C VAL A 392 -40.85 3.83 37.15
N THR A 393 -41.65 2.89 37.62
CA THR A 393 -42.96 3.12 38.22
C THR A 393 -42.80 2.94 39.72
N SER A 394 -42.83 4.04 40.47
CA SER A 394 -43.48 4.23 41.77
C SER A 394 -43.13 5.60 42.31
#